data_AF-A0A9E2IA98-F1
#
_entry.id   AF-A0A9E2IA98-F1
#
_cell.length_a   1.000
_cell.length_b   1.000
_cell.length_c   1.000
_cell.angle_alpha   90.00
_cell.angle_beta   90.00
_cell.angle_gamma   90.00
#
_symmetry.space_group_name_H-M   'P 1'
#
loop_
_entity.id
_entity.type
_entity.pdbx_description
1 polymer ?
#
loop_
_entity_poly.entity_id
_entity_poly.type
_entity_poly.pdbx_seq_one_letter_code
_entity_poly.pdbx_strand_id
1 'polypeptide(L)' 'MALTKGKKVVVKRFKKTAVQGGRKLDEVKLNQMIKDRAYYIWEKKGKPQNQDSDIWYQAEKDIRAKV' A
#
# COMPACT_ATOMS: atom_id res chain seq x y z
N MET A 1 29.31 -18.39 30.97
CA MET A 1 28.34 -17.26 31.04
C MET A 1 29.16 -15.99 30.85
N ALA A 2 28.95 -15.04 29.95
CA ALA A 2 27.80 -14.66 29.14
C ALA A 2 28.29 -14.07 27.79
N LEU A 3 27.61 -14.37 26.68
CA LEU A 3 27.77 -13.66 25.40
C LEU A 3 26.59 -12.68 25.27
N THR A 4 26.82 -11.40 25.53
CA THR A 4 25.82 -10.35 25.22
C THR A 4 26.14 -9.74 23.86
N LYS A 5 25.62 -10.34 22.79
CA LYS A 5 25.59 -9.70 21.46
C LYS A 5 24.30 -8.88 21.34
N GLY A 6 24.39 -7.59 21.68
CA GLY A 6 23.34 -6.61 21.39
C GLY A 6 23.23 -6.38 19.89
N LYS A 7 22.21 -6.96 19.25
CA LYS A 7 21.87 -6.71 17.85
C LYS A 7 21.25 -5.32 17.73
N LYS A 8 22.03 -4.36 17.24
CA LYS A 8 21.56 -3.01 16.89
C LYS A 8 20.64 -3.13 15.66
N VAL A 9 19.33 -3.14 15.88
CA VAL A 9 18.35 -3.08 14.80
C VAL A 9 18.31 -1.64 14.29
N VAL A 10 18.93 -1.40 13.14
CA VAL A 10 18.80 -0.11 12.44
C VAL A 10 17.39 -0.02 11.89
N VAL A 11 16.53 0.71 12.60
CA VAL A 11 15.24 1.14 12.08
C VAL A 11 15.47 2.09 10.92
N LYS A 12 15.31 1.58 9.69
CA LYS A 12 15.36 2.37 8.46
C LYS A 12 14.14 3.29 8.46
N ARG A 13 14.35 4.55 8.86
CA ARG A 13 13.36 5.63 8.81
C ARG A 13 13.05 5.90 7.33
N PHE A 14 11.96 5.33 6.83
CA PHE A 14 11.43 5.70 5.51
C PHE A 14 10.93 7.15 5.60
N LYS A 15 11.77 8.09 5.13
CA LYS A 15 11.34 9.49 4.93
C LYS A 15 10.34 9.48 3.78
N LYS A 16 9.05 9.53 4.11
CA LYS A 16 7.99 9.78 3.14
C LYS A 16 8.12 11.24 2.71
N THR A 17 8.80 11.46 1.59
CA THR A 17 8.88 12.75 0.92
C THR A 17 7.47 13.21 0.57
N ALA A 18 6.99 14.22 1.30
CA ALA A 18 5.85 14.99 0.89
C ALA A 18 6.25 15.77 -0.37
N VAL A 19 5.89 15.25 -1.54
CA VAL A 19 5.93 16.03 -2.78
C VAL A 19 4.65 16.86 -2.81
N GLN A 20 4.84 18.17 -2.88
CA GLN A 20 3.83 19.20 -3.10
C GLN A 20 3.76 19.45 -4.61
N GLY A 21 2.59 19.26 -5.20
CA GLY A 21 2.33 19.24 -6.64
C GLY A 21 0.82 19.20 -6.88
N GLY A 22 0.12 20.22 -6.36
CA GLY A 22 -1.30 20.23 -6.01
C GLY A 22 -2.35 20.17 -7.14
N ARG A 23 -2.10 19.43 -8.24
CA ARG A 23 -3.15 19.01 -9.19
C ARG A 23 -2.94 17.61 -9.78
N LYS A 24 -1.72 17.07 -9.71
CA LYS A 24 -1.36 15.72 -10.17
C LYS A 24 -1.16 14.72 -9.02
N LEU A 25 -1.04 15.25 -7.80
CA LEU A 25 -0.94 14.46 -6.57
C LEU A 25 -2.20 13.65 -6.30
N ASP A 26 -3.38 14.18 -6.66
CA ASP A 26 -4.65 13.53 -6.36
C ASP A 26 -4.79 12.23 -7.15
N GLU A 27 -4.39 12.20 -8.43
CA GLU A 27 -4.37 10.98 -9.24
C GLU A 27 -3.35 9.96 -8.74
N VAL A 28 -2.13 10.40 -8.41
CA VAL A 28 -1.08 9.51 -7.87
C VAL A 28 -1.52 8.91 -6.53
N LYS A 29 -2.12 9.73 -5.67
CA LYS A 29 -2.59 9.33 -4.34
C LYS A 29 -3.82 8.43 -4.42
N LEU A 30 -4.78 8.73 -5.32
CA LEU A 30 -5.91 7.85 -5.63
C LEU A 30 -5.42 6.50 -6.12
N ASN A 31 -4.52 6.49 -7.11
CA ASN A 31 -3.97 5.25 -7.66
C ASN A 31 -3.21 4.44 -6.59
N GLN A 32 -2.52 5.12 -5.67
CA GLN A 32 -1.85 4.46 -4.56
C GLN A 32 -2.86 3.85 -3.56
N MET A 33 -3.94 4.57 -3.24
CA MET A 33 -5.03 4.04 -2.39
C MET A 33 -5.74 2.85 -3.04
N ILE A 34 -5.97 2.88 -4.35
CA ILE A 34 -6.56 1.76 -5.11
C ILE A 34 -5.64 0.55 -5.06
N LYS A 35 -4.33 0.73 -5.26
CA LYS A 35 -3.33 -0.35 -5.17
C LYS A 35 -3.29 -0.99 -3.79
N ASP A 36 -3.21 -0.18 -2.72
CA ASP A 36 -3.24 -0.67 -1.33
C ASP A 36 -4.51 -1.47 -1.06
N ARG A 37 -5.66 -0.96 -1.53
CA ARG A 37 -6.96 -1.62 -1.34
C ARG A 37 -7.08 -2.91 -2.13
N ALA A 38 -6.64 -2.92 -3.38
CA ALA A 38 -6.61 -4.11 -4.23
C ALA A 38 -5.69 -5.18 -3.62
N TYR A 39 -4.51 -4.79 -3.15
CA TYR A 39 -3.57 -5.70 -2.49
C TYR A 39 -4.18 -6.34 -1.23
N TYR A 40 -4.84 -5.53 -0.39
CA TYR A 40 -5.52 -6.04 0.80
C TYR A 40 -6.63 -7.06 0.48
N ILE A 41 -7.44 -6.78 -0.56
CA ILE A 41 -8.50 -7.70 -1.00
C ILE A 41 -7.88 -8.98 -1.58
N TRP A 42 -6.80 -8.85 -2.35
CA TRP A 42 -6.08 -9.99 -2.95
C TRP A 42 -5.46 -10.89 -1.89
N GLU A 43 -4.81 -10.32 -0.88
CA GLU A 43 -4.27 -11.06 0.25
C GLU A 43 -5.38 -11.75 1.05
N LYS A 44 -6.49 -11.04 1.34
CA LYS A 44 -7.63 -11.59 2.07
C LYS A 44 -8.34 -12.73 1.34
N LYS A 45 -8.40 -12.68 0.00
CA LYS A 45 -8.97 -13.76 -0.83
C LYS A 45 -8.01 -14.94 -1.01
N GLY A 46 -6.79 -14.88 -0.48
CA GLY A 46 -5.81 -15.97 -0.61
C GLY A 46 -5.10 -15.99 -1.96
N LYS A 47 -4.93 -14.83 -2.59
CA LYS A 47 -4.19 -14.67 -3.87
C LYS A 47 -4.81 -15.47 -5.02
N PRO A 48 -6.12 -15.28 -5.27
CA PRO A 48 -6.78 -15.97 -6.37
C PRO A 48 -6.18 -15.55 -7.71
N GLN A 49 -5.72 -16.52 -8.48
CA GLN A 49 -5.17 -16.31 -9.82
C GLN A 49 -6.35 -16.12 -10.79
N ASN A 50 -6.30 -15.07 -11.64
CA ASN A 50 -7.36 -14.61 -12.56
C ASN A 50 -8.45 -13.71 -11.95
N GLN A 51 -8.35 -13.32 -10.68
CA GLN A 51 -9.29 -12.37 -10.06
C GLN A 51 -8.67 -10.97 -9.90
N ASP A 52 -7.47 -10.76 -10.43
CA ASP A 52 -6.67 -9.54 -10.26
C ASP A 52 -7.41 -8.31 -10.81
N SER A 53 -8.02 -8.44 -11.98
CA SER A 53 -8.82 -7.38 -12.63
C SER A 53 -10.10 -7.06 -11.85
N ASP A 54 -10.78 -8.08 -11.33
CA ASP A 54 -12.01 -7.94 -10.55
C ASP A 54 -11.73 -7.27 -9.20
N ILE A 55 -10.64 -7.68 -8.55
CA ILE A 55 -10.14 -7.10 -7.30
C ILE A 55 -9.72 -5.65 -7.51
N TRP A 56 -9.06 -5.32 -8.62
CA TRP A 56 -8.70 -3.96 -8.98
C TRP A 56 -9.94 -3.09 -9.17
N TYR A 57 -10.93 -3.56 -9.93
CA TYR A 57 -12.18 -2.83 -10.18
C TYR A 57 -12.97 -2.60 -8.88
N GLN A 58 -13.02 -3.60 -8.02
CA GLN A 58 -13.66 -3.49 -6.70
C GLN A 58 -12.94 -2.47 -5.80
N ALA A 59 -11.60 -2.45 -5.82
CA ALA A 59 -10.81 -1.48 -5.08
C ALA A 59 -11.02 -0.05 -5.60
N GLU A 60 -11.03 0.13 -6.92
CA GLU A 60 -11.30 1.43 -7.54
C GLU A 60 -12.67 1.97 -7.15
N LYS A 61 -13.72 1.14 -7.20
CA LYS A 61 -15.06 1.53 -6.74
C LYS A 61 -15.10 1.89 -5.25
N ASP A 62 -14.41 1.13 -4.40
CA ASP A 62 -14.36 1.39 -2.94
C ASP A 62 -13.65 2.72 -2.62
N ILE A 63 -12.56 3.03 -3.30
CA ILE A 63 -11.83 4.29 -3.10
C ILE A 63 -12.60 5.47 -3.69
N ARG A 64 -13.14 5.34 -4.90
CA ARG A 64 -13.90 6.40 -5.56
C ARG A 64 -15.24 6.70 -4.87
N ALA A 65 -15.81 5.76 -4.13
CA ALA A 65 -16.98 6.00 -3.29
C ALA A 65 -16.66 6.72 -1.96
N LYS A 66 -15.37 6.80 -1.58
CA LYS A 66 -14.90 7.41 -0.32
C LYS A 66 -14.26 8.78 -0.49
N VAL A 67 -13.90 9.15 -1.72
CA VAL A 67 -13.41 10.49 -2.09
C VAL A 67 -14.59 11.42 -2.33
#